data_AF-A0A9P6XRK5-F1
#
_entry.id   AF-A0A9P6XRK5-F1
#
_cell.length_a   1.000
_cell.length_b   1.000
_cell.length_c   1.000
_cell.angle_alpha   90.00
_cell.angle_beta   90.00
_cell.angle_gamma   90.00
#
_symmetry.space_group_name_H-M   'P 1'
#
loop_
_entity.id
_entity.type
_entity.pdbx_description
1 polymer ?
#
loop_
_entity_poly.entity_id
_entity_poly.type
_entity_poly.pdbx_seq_one_letter_code
_entity_poly.pdbx_strand_id
1 'polypeptide(L)'
;MRWTGAGSTMRSCSPSLNCEQGTSADPCGQCAACLDIDAGRYIDLLEIDAASNTGVDDVREVIENAQYMPSRGKFKVYLIDEVHMLSKAAFNALLKTLEEPPEHVKFLLATTDPQKLPVTVLSRCLH
;
A
#
# COMPACT_ATOMS: atom_id res chain seq x y z
N MET A 1 -8.35 -7.52 -2.02
CA MET A 1 -8.66 -6.34 -2.84
C MET A 1 -7.36 -5.63 -3.16
N ARG A 2 -7.08 -5.41 -4.44
CA ARG A 2 -5.92 -4.65 -4.94
C ARG A 2 -6.49 -3.44 -5.68
N TRP A 3 -6.05 -2.25 -5.31
CA TRP A 3 -6.53 -1.00 -5.91
C TRP A 3 -5.36 -0.34 -6.63
N THR A 4 -5.59 0.08 -7.87
CA THR A 4 -4.69 0.96 -8.62
C THR A 4 -5.38 2.30 -8.82
N GLY A 5 -4.70 3.38 -8.45
CA GLY A 5 -5.22 4.74 -8.55
C GLY A 5 -4.13 5.76 -8.21
N ALA A 6 -4.42 7.05 -8.43
CA ALA A 6 -3.53 8.13 -8.02
C ALA A 6 -3.35 8.15 -6.50
N GLY A 7 -2.16 8.52 -6.00
CA GLY A 7 -1.85 8.50 -4.56
C GLY A 7 -2.86 9.25 -3.68
N SER A 8 -3.48 10.31 -4.21
CA SER A 8 -4.55 11.07 -3.55
C SER A 8 -5.84 10.26 -3.34
N THR A 9 -6.30 9.50 -4.33
CA THR A 9 -7.48 8.60 -4.22
C THR A 9 -7.21 7.42 -3.30
N MET A 10 -5.95 6.99 -3.22
CA MET A 10 -5.55 5.87 -2.39
C MET A 10 -5.59 6.22 -0.90
N ARG A 11 -5.23 7.47 -0.56
CA ARG A 11 -5.25 7.97 0.82
C ARG A 11 -6.69 8.07 1.37
N SER A 12 -7.70 8.32 0.53
CA SER A 12 -9.12 8.29 0.97
C SER A 12 -9.68 6.90 1.27
N CYS A 13 -9.04 5.82 0.80
CA CYS A 13 -9.52 4.45 1.03
C CYS A 13 -8.94 3.80 2.31
N SER A 14 -7.78 4.27 2.79
CA SER A 14 -7.16 3.78 4.03
C SER A 14 -8.03 3.99 5.28
N PRO A 15 -8.68 5.16 5.49
CA PRO A 15 -9.56 5.40 6.62
C PRO A 15 -10.73 4.42 6.66
N SER A 16 -11.33 4.11 5.51
CA SER A 16 -12.45 3.17 5.36
C SER A 16 -12.12 1.75 5.83
N LEU A 17 -10.85 1.34 5.71
CA LEU A 17 -10.36 0.02 6.10
C LEU A 17 -10.01 -0.08 7.59
N ASN A 18 -9.54 1.01 8.19
CA ASN A 18 -9.03 1.03 9.56
C ASN A 18 -9.89 1.85 10.53
N CYS A 19 -11.08 2.26 10.11
CA CYS A 19 -12.05 2.93 10.95
C CYS A 19 -12.45 2.06 12.15
N GLU A 20 -12.36 2.62 13.37
CA GLU A 20 -12.76 1.95 14.61
C GLU A 20 -14.26 1.63 14.65
N GLN A 21 -15.09 2.44 13.98
CA GLN A 21 -16.53 2.24 13.88
C GLN A 21 -16.93 1.08 12.94
N GLY A 22 -15.96 0.47 12.25
CA GLY A 22 -16.19 -0.64 11.33
C GLY A 22 -15.72 -0.33 9.91
N THR A 23 -15.49 -1.39 9.14
CA THR A 23 -15.10 -1.31 7.73
C THR A 23 -16.32 -0.85 6.92
N SER A 24 -16.37 0.43 6.56
CA SER A 24 -17.47 1.03 5.79
C SER A 24 -16.89 1.89 4.68
N ALA A 25 -17.60 2.02 3.56
CA ALA A 25 -17.19 2.88 2.44
C ALA A 25 -17.01 4.34 2.89
N ASP A 26 -17.86 4.79 3.81
CA ASP A 26 -17.77 6.10 4.46
C ASP A 26 -16.99 6.00 5.78
N PRO A 27 -15.76 6.54 5.85
CA PRO A 27 -15.02 6.61 7.10
C PRO A 27 -15.67 7.60 8.08
N CYS A 28 -15.53 7.33 9.37
CA CYS A 28 -16.07 8.16 10.45
C CYS A 28 -15.61 9.64 10.37
N GLY A 29 -14.40 9.88 9.82
CA GLY A 29 -13.70 11.18 9.81
C GLY A 29 -13.31 11.75 11.19
N GLN A 30 -13.72 11.11 12.28
CA GLN A 30 -13.67 11.66 13.65
C GLN A 30 -12.91 10.77 14.65
N CYS A 31 -12.70 9.50 14.30
CA CYS A 31 -12.01 8.51 15.12
C CYS A 31 -10.49 8.63 14.96
N ALA A 32 -9.73 8.20 15.97
CA ALA A 32 -8.28 8.40 16.04
C ALA A 32 -7.57 7.84 14.79
N ALA A 33 -7.98 6.67 14.32
CA ALA A 33 -7.46 6.10 13.08
C ALA A 33 -7.71 6.98 11.85
N CYS A 34 -8.93 7.52 11.68
CA CYS A 34 -9.23 8.39 10.53
C CYS A 34 -8.47 9.72 10.60
N LEU A 35 -8.36 10.32 11.78
CA LEU A 35 -7.61 11.57 11.98
C LEU A 35 -6.11 11.37 11.74
N ASP A 36 -5.54 10.27 12.23
CA ASP A 36 -4.12 9.95 12.04
C ASP A 36 -3.80 9.64 10.57
N ILE A 37 -4.72 8.98 9.84
CA ILE A 37 -4.56 8.71 8.41
C ILE A 37 -4.64 9.99 7.59
N ASP A 38 -5.62 10.85 7.89
CA ASP A 38 -5.76 12.15 7.22
C ASP A 38 -4.54 13.05 7.48
N ALA A 39 -4.02 13.02 8.71
CA ALA A 39 -2.79 13.69 9.09
C ALA A 39 -1.51 13.04 8.52
N GLY A 40 -1.61 11.89 7.82
CA GLY A 40 -0.45 11.17 7.28
C GLY A 40 0.51 10.60 8.34
N ARG A 41 0.05 10.38 9.57
CA ARG A 41 0.85 9.89 10.70
C ARG A 41 0.41 8.52 11.22
N TYR A 42 -0.38 7.80 10.43
CA TYR A 42 -0.92 6.52 10.84
C TYR A 42 0.13 5.41 10.72
N ILE A 43 0.44 4.76 11.85
CA ILE A 43 1.54 3.79 11.94
C ILE A 43 1.38 2.57 11.03
N ASP A 44 0.13 2.18 10.75
CA ASP A 44 -0.18 1.04 9.87
C ASP A 44 -0.41 1.47 8.41
N LEU A 45 -0.21 2.74 8.07
CA LEU A 45 -0.15 3.24 6.69
C LEU A 45 1.29 3.67 6.39
N LEU A 46 2.00 2.84 5.65
CA LEU A 46 3.37 3.15 5.24
C LEU A 46 3.36 3.62 3.79
N GLU A 47 3.75 4.88 3.60
CA GLU A 47 3.95 5.46 2.28
C GLU A 47 5.42 5.32 1.88
N ILE A 48 5.66 4.66 0.77
CA ILE A 48 6.98 4.38 0.21
C ILE A 48 7.02 5.04 -1.16
N ASP A 49 7.86 6.07 -1.28
CA ASP A 49 8.18 6.63 -2.58
C ASP A 49 9.26 5.76 -3.25
N ALA A 50 8.89 5.08 -4.34
CA ALA A 50 9.81 4.27 -5.11
C ALA A 50 10.86 5.09 -5.87
N ALA A 51 10.64 6.40 -6.09
CA ALA A 51 11.65 7.27 -6.68
C ALA A 51 12.83 7.50 -5.73
N SER A 52 12.54 7.56 -4.42
CA SER A 52 13.53 7.72 -3.36
C SER A 52 14.11 6.37 -2.89
N ASN A 53 13.29 5.33 -2.84
CA ASN A 53 13.66 3.98 -2.37
C ASN A 53 13.64 2.97 -3.52
N THR A 54 14.64 3.05 -4.40
CA THR A 54 14.74 2.18 -5.60
C THR A 54 15.36 0.80 -5.32
N GLY A 55 15.95 0.63 -4.14
CA GLY A 55 16.71 -0.55 -3.73
C GLY A 55 15.85 -1.78 -3.50
N VAL A 56 16.41 -2.95 -3.80
CA VAL A 56 15.78 -4.25 -3.45
C VAL A 56 15.79 -4.49 -1.95
N ASP A 57 16.78 -3.93 -1.24
CA ASP A 57 16.93 -4.13 0.20
C ASP A 57 15.88 -3.33 0.99
N ASP A 58 15.59 -2.08 0.59
CA ASP A 58 14.52 -1.26 1.18
C ASP A 58 13.16 -1.97 1.09
N VAL A 59 12.88 -2.52 -0.09
CA VAL A 59 11.63 -3.25 -0.35
C VAL A 59 11.59 -4.58 0.39
N ARG A 60 12.72 -5.26 0.57
CA ARG A 60 12.79 -6.49 1.38
C ARG A 60 12.50 -6.20 2.84
N GLU A 61 13.07 -5.15 3.39
CA GLU A 61 12.80 -4.74 4.77
C GLU A 61 11.31 -4.41 4.95
N VAL A 62 10.69 -3.77 3.96
CA VAL A 62 9.25 -3.53 3.93
C VAL A 62 8.44 -4.83 3.93
N ILE A 63 8.83 -5.80 3.09
CA ILE A 63 8.17 -7.12 3.01
C ILE A 63 8.31 -7.89 4.32
N GLU A 64 9.50 -7.88 4.94
CA GLU A 64 9.74 -8.49 6.25
C GLU A 64 8.87 -7.82 7.33
N ASN A 65 8.83 -6.49 7.33
CA ASN A 65 7.97 -5.71 8.21
C ASN A 65 6.47 -5.96 7.97
N ALA A 66 6.08 -6.35 6.75
CA ALA A 66 4.70 -6.67 6.41
C ALA A 66 4.25 -8.01 7.00
N GLN A 67 5.18 -8.92 7.29
CA GLN A 67 4.82 -10.21 7.92
C GLN A 67 4.30 -10.03 9.35
N TYR A 68 4.66 -8.95 10.03
CA TYR A 68 4.18 -8.64 11.37
C TYR A 68 2.74 -8.10 11.35
N MET A 69 2.01 -8.39 12.43
CA MET A 69 0.65 -7.90 12.62
C MET A 69 0.62 -6.36 12.72
N PRO A 70 -0.48 -5.72 12.29
CA PRO A 70 -0.68 -4.28 12.46
C PRO A 70 -0.71 -3.91 13.95
N SER A 71 -0.21 -2.71 14.26
CA SER A 71 -0.07 -2.24 15.65
C SER A 71 -1.37 -1.64 16.22
N ARG A 72 -2.12 -0.90 15.39
CA ARG A 72 -3.38 -0.25 15.78
C ARG A 72 -4.56 -0.68 14.92
N GLY A 73 -4.34 -0.84 13.62
CA GLY A 73 -5.37 -1.10 12.62
C GLY A 73 -5.76 -2.57 12.49
N LYS A 74 -6.83 -2.81 11.72
CA LYS A 74 -7.19 -4.16 11.26
C LYS A 74 -6.30 -4.61 10.11
N PHE A 75 -5.86 -3.66 9.29
CA PHE A 75 -5.03 -3.91 8.13
C PHE A 75 -3.82 -2.98 8.11
N LYS A 76 -2.66 -3.54 7.77
CA LYS A 76 -1.44 -2.81 7.45
C LYS A 76 -1.42 -2.50 5.97
N VAL A 77 -1.41 -1.22 5.64
CA VAL A 77 -1.53 -0.71 4.28
C VAL A 77 -0.19 -0.14 3.84
N TYR A 78 0.33 -0.65 2.72
CA TYR A 78 1.55 -0.16 2.09
C TYR A 78 1.20 0.58 0.81
N LEU A 79 1.38 1.90 0.82
CA LEU A 79 1.20 2.77 -0.32
C LEU A 79 2.57 2.95 -1.00
N ILE A 80 2.77 2.32 -2.15
CA ILE A 80 3.97 2.48 -2.96
C ILE A 80 3.64 3.44 -4.09
N ASP A 81 4.18 4.66 -4.01
CA ASP A 81 4.03 5.66 -5.06
C ASP A 81 5.15 5.55 -6.09
N GLU A 82 4.86 5.97 -7.32
CA GLU A 82 5.78 5.91 -8.46
C GLU A 82 6.41 4.51 -8.66
N VAL A 83 5.64 3.43 -8.47
CA VAL A 83 6.16 2.05 -8.42
C VAL A 83 7.02 1.64 -9.64
N HIS A 84 6.85 2.32 -10.78
CA HIS A 84 7.67 2.13 -11.98
C HIS A 84 9.15 2.54 -11.81
N MET A 85 9.48 3.31 -10.77
CA MET A 85 10.84 3.70 -10.40
C MET A 85 11.60 2.59 -9.67
N LEU A 86 10.90 1.57 -9.15
CA LEU A 86 11.55 0.43 -8.49
C LEU A 86 12.45 -0.33 -9.46
N SER A 87 13.59 -0.81 -8.94
CA SER A 87 14.44 -1.72 -9.68
C SER A 87 13.71 -3.04 -10.00
N LYS A 88 14.07 -3.69 -11.11
CA LYS A 88 13.50 -4.99 -11.51
C LYS A 88 13.59 -6.05 -10.40
N ALA A 89 14.66 -6.03 -9.62
CA ALA A 89 14.87 -6.95 -8.52
C ALA A 89 13.89 -6.69 -7.35
N ALA A 90 13.71 -5.42 -6.97
CA ALA A 90 12.73 -5.00 -5.96
C ALA A 90 11.30 -5.38 -6.38
N PHE A 91 10.97 -5.12 -7.65
CA PHE A 91 9.68 -5.47 -8.22
C PHE A 91 9.39 -6.98 -8.20
N ASN A 92 10.39 -7.81 -8.54
CA ASN A 92 10.27 -9.26 -8.47
C ASN A 92 10.12 -9.78 -7.03
N ALA A 93 10.73 -9.11 -6.05
CA ALA A 93 10.53 -9.43 -4.64
C ALA A 93 9.09 -9.12 -4.21
N LEU A 94 8.58 -7.94 -4.55
CA LEU A 94 7.18 -7.57 -4.30
C LEU A 94 6.19 -8.50 -4.99
N LEU A 95 6.47 -8.95 -6.22
CA LEU A 95 5.62 -9.88 -6.94
C LEU A 95 5.34 -11.15 -6.13
N LYS A 96 6.35 -11.71 -5.47
CA LYS A 96 6.17 -12.91 -4.61
C LYS A 96 5.22 -12.63 -3.46
N THR A 97 5.40 -11.50 -2.78
CA THR A 97 4.53 -11.08 -1.67
C THR A 97 3.13 -10.72 -2.15
N LEU A 98 3.01 -10.18 -3.36
CA LEU A 98 1.71 -9.90 -3.97
C LEU A 98 0.97 -11.20 -4.29
N GLU A 99 1.66 -12.25 -4.75
CA GLU A 99 1.05 -13.56 -5.03
C GLU A 99 0.50 -14.25 -3.79
N GLU A 100 1.22 -14.21 -2.68
CA GLU A 100 0.80 -14.76 -1.39
C GLU A 100 0.80 -13.66 -0.30
N PRO A 101 -0.15 -12.70 -0.35
CA PRO A 101 -0.16 -11.60 0.59
C PRO A 101 -0.74 -12.08 1.95
N PRO A 102 -0.15 -11.67 3.08
CA PRO A 102 -0.74 -11.91 4.39
C PRO A 102 -2.15 -11.31 4.47
N GLU A 103 -3.08 -11.96 5.17
CA GLU A 103 -4.49 -11.53 5.23
C GLU A 103 -4.63 -10.11 5.83
N HIS A 104 -3.77 -9.76 6.78
CA HIS A 104 -3.72 -8.47 7.45
C HIS A 104 -2.99 -7.37 6.65
N VAL A 105 -2.38 -7.68 5.50
CA VAL A 105 -1.64 -6.70 4.70
C VAL A 105 -2.41 -6.33 3.42
N LYS A 106 -2.31 -5.07 3.02
CA LYS A 106 -2.84 -4.56 1.75
C LYS A 106 -1.77 -3.72 1.07
N PHE A 107 -1.44 -4.08 -0.17
CA PHE A 107 -0.52 -3.30 -1.00
C PHE A 107 -1.33 -2.43 -1.96
N LEU A 108 -0.94 -1.17 -2.02
CA LEU A 108 -1.54 -0.10 -2.78
C LEU A 108 -0.44 0.45 -3.69
N LEU A 109 -0.57 0.25 -5.01
CA LEU A 109 0.45 0.61 -5.99
C LEU A 109 -0.05 1.80 -6.81
N ALA A 110 0.64 2.93 -6.70
CA ALA A 110 0.41 4.12 -7.50
C ALA A 110 1.55 4.27 -8.51
N THR A 111 1.17 4.63 -9.74
CA THR A 111 2.12 4.96 -10.81
C THR A 111 1.51 6.05 -11.67
N THR A 112 2.32 7.04 -12.05
CA THR A 112 1.96 7.98 -13.11
C THR A 112 2.11 7.38 -14.52
N ASP A 113 2.96 6.37 -14.68
CA ASP A 113 3.24 5.72 -15.96
C ASP A 113 2.99 4.19 -15.88
N PRO A 114 1.80 3.72 -16.25
CA PRO A 114 1.48 2.29 -16.25
C PRO A 114 2.19 1.53 -17.38
N GLN A 115 2.66 2.19 -18.44
CA GLN A 115 3.30 1.49 -19.58
C GLN A 115 4.69 0.98 -19.23
N LYS A 116 5.37 1.61 -18.26
CA LYS A 116 6.66 1.14 -17.74
C LYS A 116 6.55 -0.08 -16.84
N LEU A 117 5.35 -0.43 -16.38
CA LEU A 117 5.16 -1.61 -15.55
C LEU A 117 5.19 -2.90 -16.39
N PRO A 118 5.77 -3.99 -15.84
CA PRO A 118 5.67 -5.30 -16.47
C PRO A 118 4.21 -5.70 -16.67
N VAL A 119 3.90 -6.21 -17.86
CA VAL A 119 2.55 -6.68 -18.25
C VAL A 119 1.96 -7.72 -17.29
N THR A 120 2.80 -8.46 -16.56
CA THR A 120 2.38 -9.42 -15.53
C THR A 120 1.67 -8.76 -14.34
N VAL A 121 1.99 -7.51 -14.01
CA VAL A 121 1.32 -6.75 -12.95
C VAL A 121 0.11 -5.99 -13.48
N LEU A 122 0.22 -5.41 -14.68
CA LEU A 122 -0.95 -4.82 -15.35
C LEU A 122 -2.08 -5.83 -15.54
N SER A 123 -1.74 -7.08 -15.87
CA SER A 123 -2.69 -8.20 -15.97
C SER A 123 -3.36 -8.57 -14.64
N ARG A 124 -2.79 -8.18 -13.50
CA ARG A 124 -3.17 -8.63 -12.15
C ARG A 124 -3.65 -7.50 -11.24
N CYS A 125 -3.74 -6.29 -11.77
CA CYS A 125 -4.30 -5.12 -11.10
C CYS A 125 -5.64 -4.75 -11.76
N LEU A 126 -6.65 -4.49 -10.94
CA LEU A 126 -7.97 -4.05 -11.37
C LEU A 126 -7.96 -2.52 -11.55
N HIS A 127 -8.21 -2.06 -12.77
CA HIS A 127 -8.55 -0.67 -13.07
C HIS A 127 -9.88 -0.27 -12.42
#